data_AF-A0A845HU45-F1
#
_entry.id   AF-A0A845HU45-F1
#
_cell.length_a   1.000
_cell.length_b   1.000
_cell.length_c   1.000
_cell.angle_alpha   90.00
_cell.angle_beta   90.00
_cell.angle_gamma   90.00
#
_symmetry.space_group_name_H-M   'P 1'
#
loop_
_entity.id
_entity.type
_entity.pdbx_description
1 polymer ?
#
loop_
_entity_poly.entity_id
_entity_poly.type
_entity_poly.pdbx_seq_one_letter_code
_entity_poly.pdbx_strand_id
1 'polypeptide(L)'
;PLRPLSLRVLLIDDDAIVCASMQRLLQAWGCVCQVADGIDQALALAPALRPELIISDYRLRGQQTGAGAIAALRQQAGRSVPALLITGDTAPARLREARNSGVPLLHKPVAPAQLYRVLADIAAALDADWAENNSGENV
;
A
#
# COMPACT_ATOMS: atom_id res chain seq x y z
N PRO A 1 14.04 -14.10 14.07
CA PRO A 1 12.75 -13.35 13.98
C PRO A 1 12.87 -12.32 12.85
N LEU A 2 11.77 -11.98 12.18
CA LEU A 2 11.79 -10.94 11.14
C LEU A 2 11.99 -9.56 11.78
N ARG A 3 12.65 -8.63 11.06
CA ARG A 3 12.77 -7.22 11.47
C ARG A 3 11.38 -6.56 11.45
N PRO A 4 10.99 -5.79 12.48
CA PRO A 4 9.79 -4.96 12.42
C PRO A 4 9.89 -3.90 11.32
N LEU A 5 8.82 -3.72 10.55
CA LEU A 5 8.77 -2.79 9.43
C LEU A 5 8.32 -1.39 9.85
N SER A 6 7.53 -1.28 10.94
CA SER A 6 7.11 0.00 11.53
C SER A 6 6.42 1.00 10.58
N LEU A 7 5.85 0.52 9.47
CA LEU A 7 5.16 1.35 8.47
C LEU A 7 3.73 1.70 8.89
N ARG A 8 3.27 2.89 8.53
CA ARG A 8 1.83 3.24 8.49
C ARG A 8 1.25 2.85 7.14
N VAL A 9 0.44 1.80 7.13
CA VAL A 9 -0.14 1.20 5.92
C VAL A 9 -1.63 1.53 5.82
N LEU A 10 -2.05 2.03 4.66
CA LEU A 10 -3.46 2.07 4.28
C LEU A 10 -3.75 0.90 3.36
N LEU A 11 -4.56 -0.05 3.82
CA LEU A 11 -5.01 -1.21 3.04
C LEU A 11 -6.38 -0.92 2.44
N ILE A 12 -6.56 -1.16 1.13
CA ILE A 12 -7.81 -0.94 0.41
C ILE A 12 -8.23 -2.25 -0.28
N ASP A 13 -9.26 -2.91 0.24
CA ASP A 13 -9.85 -4.12 -0.34
C ASP A 13 -11.29 -4.22 0.18
N ASP A 14 -12.25 -4.50 -0.70
CA ASP A 14 -13.67 -4.54 -0.33
C ASP A 14 -14.12 -5.87 0.30
N ASP A 15 -13.22 -6.85 0.34
CA ASP A 15 -13.38 -8.12 1.06
C ASP A 15 -12.88 -8.00 2.52
N ALA A 16 -13.83 -7.98 3.45
CA ALA A 16 -13.56 -7.86 4.88
C ALA A 16 -12.70 -9.02 5.45
N ILE A 17 -12.79 -10.23 4.89
CA ILE A 17 -12.04 -11.40 5.36
C ILE A 17 -10.57 -11.28 4.92
N VAL A 18 -10.34 -10.84 3.67
CA VAL A 18 -9.00 -10.55 3.15
C VAL A 18 -8.37 -9.43 3.97
N CYS A 19 -9.10 -8.35 4.19
CA CYS A 19 -8.67 -7.22 5.01
C CYS A 19 -8.26 -7.63 6.42
N ALA A 20 -9.11 -8.38 7.13
CA ALA A 20 -8.81 -8.82 8.50
C ALA A 20 -7.55 -9.71 8.57
N SER A 21 -7.34 -10.55 7.55
CA SER A 21 -6.18 -11.44 7.50
C SER A 21 -4.89 -10.69 7.16
N MET A 22 -4.94 -9.78 6.19
CA MET A 22 -3.80 -8.93 5.83
C MET A 22 -3.44 -7.96 6.96
N GLN A 23 -4.42 -7.34 7.61
CA GLN A 23 -4.20 -6.43 8.74
C GLN A 23 -3.47 -7.13 9.88
N ARG A 24 -3.89 -8.36 10.25
CA ARG A 24 -3.21 -9.18 11.26
C ARG A 24 -1.76 -9.49 10.88
N LEU A 25 -1.51 -9.82 9.62
CA LEU A 25 -0.16 -10.10 9.12
C LEU A 25 0.74 -8.86 9.20
N LEU A 26 0.25 -7.70 8.75
CA LEU A 26 0.97 -6.43 8.80
C LEU A 26 1.27 -5.99 10.23
N GLN A 27 0.30 -6.14 11.14
CA GLN A 27 0.47 -5.85 12.57
C GLN A 27 1.52 -6.78 13.21
N ALA A 28 1.55 -8.07 12.84
CA ALA A 28 2.58 -9.00 13.30
C ALA A 28 3.99 -8.63 12.83
N TRP A 29 4.11 -7.84 11.76
CA TRP A 29 5.37 -7.24 11.29
C TRP A 29 5.63 -5.84 11.84
N GLY A 30 4.82 -5.38 12.81
CA GLY A 30 5.01 -4.10 13.49
C GLY A 30 4.42 -2.89 12.75
N CYS A 31 3.65 -3.09 11.67
CA CYS A 31 2.99 -1.99 10.97
C CYS A 31 1.74 -1.50 11.71
N VAL A 32 1.47 -0.20 11.60
CA VAL A 32 0.16 0.38 11.92
C VAL A 32 -0.68 0.31 10.65
N CYS A 33 -1.78 -0.45 10.66
CA CYS A 33 -2.60 -0.66 9.47
C CYS A 33 -4.04 -0.20 9.70
N GLN A 34 -4.52 0.72 8.86
CA GLN A 34 -5.96 0.98 8.72
C GLN A 34 -6.49 0.41 7.40
N VAL A 35 -7.77 0.07 7.41
CA VAL A 35 -8.46 -0.60 6.31
C VAL A 35 -9.53 0.32 5.76
N ALA A 36 -9.62 0.40 4.43
CA ALA A 36 -10.70 1.01 3.69
C ALA A 36 -11.33 -0.01 2.73
N ASP A 37 -12.65 0.02 2.56
CA ASP A 37 -13.35 -0.85 1.60
C ASP A 37 -13.50 -0.23 0.19
N GLY A 38 -12.95 0.98 0.01
CA GLY A 38 -13.03 1.72 -1.23
C GLY A 38 -12.37 3.09 -1.16
N ILE A 39 -12.48 3.85 -2.24
CA ILE A 39 -11.76 5.12 -2.42
C ILE A 39 -12.21 6.16 -1.38
N ASP A 40 -13.51 6.31 -1.15
CA ASP A 40 -14.04 7.37 -0.28
C ASP A 40 -13.59 7.20 1.18
N GLN A 41 -13.66 5.96 1.69
CA GLN A 41 -13.18 5.64 3.02
C GLN A 41 -11.65 5.80 3.11
N ALA A 42 -10.92 5.42 2.06
CA ALA A 42 -9.47 5.59 2.03
C ALA A 42 -9.08 7.08 2.11
N LEU A 43 -9.76 7.95 1.35
CA LEU A 43 -9.55 9.40 1.38
C LEU A 43 -9.90 10.01 2.74
N ALA A 44 -10.93 9.51 3.41
CA ALA A 44 -11.32 9.97 4.75
C ALA A 44 -10.30 9.58 5.84
N LEU A 45 -9.71 8.38 5.76
CA LEU A 45 -8.75 7.88 6.76
C LEU A 45 -7.33 8.43 6.57
N ALA A 46 -6.94 8.72 5.32
CA ALA A 46 -5.57 9.08 4.97
C ALA A 46 -5.00 10.32 5.70
N PRO A 47 -5.74 11.42 5.96
CA PRO A 47 -5.20 12.60 6.64
C PRO A 47 -4.73 12.31 8.07
N ALA A 48 -5.50 11.48 8.80
CA ALA A 48 -5.19 11.11 10.18
C ALA A 48 -4.07 10.06 10.24
N LEU A 49 -4.12 9.06 9.36
CA LEU A 49 -3.10 8.01 9.31
C LEU A 49 -1.75 8.51 8.78
N ARG A 50 -1.76 9.44 7.82
CA ARG A 50 -0.58 9.85 7.02
C ARG A 50 0.22 8.63 6.52
N PRO A 51 -0.37 7.82 5.63
CA PRO A 51 0.21 6.54 5.23
C PRO A 51 1.57 6.72 4.55
N GLU A 52 2.50 5.83 4.88
CA GLU A 52 3.80 5.66 4.23
C GLU A 52 3.72 4.68 3.06
N LEU A 53 2.74 3.78 3.11
CA LEU A 53 2.48 2.80 2.07
C LEU A 53 0.98 2.63 1.87
N ILE A 54 0.57 2.60 0.60
CA ILE A 54 -0.78 2.20 0.19
C ILE A 54 -0.70 0.78 -0.38
N ILE A 55 -1.51 -0.14 0.14
CA ILE A 55 -1.72 -1.46 -0.46
C ILE A 55 -3.17 -1.51 -0.94
N SER A 56 -3.40 -1.84 -2.19
CA SER A 56 -4.76 -1.92 -2.73
C SER A 56 -4.98 -3.18 -3.54
N ASP A 57 -6.16 -3.79 -3.41
CA ASP A 57 -6.64 -4.67 -4.47
C ASP A 57 -6.84 -3.85 -5.74
N TYR A 58 -6.55 -4.45 -6.89
CA TYR A 58 -6.76 -3.75 -8.17
C TYR A 58 -8.25 -3.53 -8.45
N ARG A 59 -9.12 -4.48 -8.07
CA ARG A 59 -10.56 -4.41 -8.25
C ARG A 59 -11.21 -3.98 -6.95
N LEU A 60 -11.97 -2.89 -7.02
CA LEU A 60 -12.80 -2.44 -5.91
C LEU A 60 -14.28 -2.51 -6.34
N ARG A 61 -15.19 -2.23 -5.40
CA ARG A 61 -16.63 -2.24 -5.68
C ARG A 61 -17.00 -1.33 -6.86
N GLY A 62 -17.99 -1.77 -7.63
CA GLY A 62 -18.45 -1.08 -8.82
C GLY A 62 -17.41 -1.04 -9.93
N GLN A 63 -17.10 0.17 -10.42
CA GLN A 63 -16.13 0.42 -11.49
C GLN A 63 -14.83 1.04 -10.96
N GLN A 64 -14.65 1.09 -9.64
CA GLN A 64 -13.45 1.65 -9.03
C GLN A 64 -12.27 0.68 -9.15
N THR A 65 -11.06 1.25 -9.23
CA THR A 65 -9.81 0.48 -9.29
C THR A 65 -8.86 0.93 -8.21
N GLY A 66 -8.00 0.03 -7.74
CA GLY A 66 -6.93 0.36 -6.81
C GLY A 66 -5.96 1.40 -7.37
N ALA A 67 -5.71 1.38 -8.68
CA ALA A 67 -4.91 2.40 -9.34
C ALA A 67 -5.55 3.80 -9.22
N GLY A 68 -6.87 3.89 -9.40
CA GLY A 68 -7.62 5.13 -9.18
C GLY A 68 -7.58 5.60 -7.72
N ALA A 69 -7.70 4.67 -6.76
CA ALA A 69 -7.57 4.96 -5.33
C ALA A 69 -6.19 5.56 -5.00
N ILE A 70 -5.12 4.93 -5.50
CA ILE A 70 -3.74 5.38 -5.32
C ILE A 70 -3.52 6.77 -5.92
N ALA A 71 -4.03 7.02 -7.13
CA ALA A 71 -3.92 8.33 -7.77
C ALA A 71 -4.60 9.42 -6.94
N ALA A 72 -5.83 9.18 -6.45
CA ALA A 72 -6.56 10.11 -5.61
C ALA A 72 -5.85 10.39 -4.29
N LEU A 73 -5.30 9.36 -3.64
CA LEU A 73 -4.56 9.49 -2.38
C LEU A 73 -3.25 10.26 -2.54
N ARG A 74 -2.51 10.03 -3.64
CA ARG A 74 -1.30 10.80 -3.96
C ARG A 74 -1.61 12.27 -4.22
N GLN A 75 -2.71 12.54 -4.93
CA GLN A 75 -3.19 13.89 -5.16
C GLN A 75 -3.54 14.59 -3.83
N GLN A 76 -4.30 13.93 -2.95
CA GLN A 76 -4.67 14.47 -1.64
C GLN A 76 -3.45 14.70 -0.74
N ALA A 77 -2.46 13.78 -0.79
CA ALA A 77 -1.24 13.90 0.01
C ALA A 77 -0.26 14.95 -0.53
N GLY A 78 -0.43 15.41 -1.77
CA GLY A 78 0.52 16.31 -2.44
C GLY A 78 1.90 15.68 -2.68
N ARG A 79 2.02 14.35 -2.61
CA ARG A 79 3.29 13.63 -2.80
C ARG A 79 3.07 12.23 -3.38
N SER A 80 4.10 11.68 -3.98
CA SER A 80 4.08 10.30 -4.49
C SER A 80 4.25 9.29 -3.36
N VAL A 81 3.17 8.99 -2.64
CA VAL A 81 3.17 7.94 -1.61
C VAL A 81 3.51 6.59 -2.27
N PRO A 82 4.47 5.81 -1.72
CA PRO A 82 4.71 4.43 -2.14
C PRO A 82 3.42 3.62 -2.16
N ALA A 83 3.27 2.77 -3.17
CA ALA A 83 2.07 1.95 -3.33
C ALA A 83 2.39 0.57 -3.89
N LEU A 84 1.52 -0.40 -3.55
CA LEU A 84 1.56 -1.77 -4.02
C LEU A 84 0.15 -2.19 -4.45
N LEU A 85 0.02 -2.64 -5.69
CA LEU A 85 -1.19 -3.30 -6.15
C LEU A 85 -1.10 -4.80 -5.89
N ILE A 86 -2.20 -5.38 -5.42
CA ILE A 86 -2.39 -6.82 -5.34
C ILE A 86 -3.59 -7.18 -6.22
N THR A 87 -3.51 -8.22 -7.05
CA THR A 87 -4.65 -8.61 -7.88
C THR A 87 -4.78 -10.11 -8.02
N GLY A 88 -6.02 -10.61 -7.90
CA GLY A 88 -6.36 -11.97 -8.31
C GLY A 88 -6.74 -12.10 -9.78
N ASP A 89 -6.78 -10.99 -10.51
CA ASP A 89 -7.17 -11.00 -11.91
C ASP A 89 -6.05 -11.54 -12.80
N THR A 90 -6.42 -12.36 -13.77
CA THR A 90 -5.50 -12.93 -14.76
C THR A 90 -5.80 -12.43 -16.18
N ALA A 91 -6.85 -11.62 -16.36
CA ALA A 91 -7.23 -11.07 -17.64
C ALA A 91 -6.14 -10.14 -18.19
N PRO A 92 -5.60 -10.41 -19.40
CA PRO A 92 -4.48 -9.65 -19.96
C PRO A 92 -4.73 -8.14 -20.09
N ALA A 93 -5.98 -7.71 -20.32
CA ALA A 93 -6.34 -6.30 -20.37
C ALA A 93 -6.13 -5.60 -19.01
N ARG A 94 -6.63 -6.19 -17.92
CA ARG A 94 -6.52 -5.62 -16.57
C ARG A 94 -5.09 -5.64 -16.06
N LEU A 95 -4.31 -6.67 -16.40
CA LEU A 95 -2.88 -6.71 -16.08
C LEU A 95 -2.07 -5.66 -16.82
N ARG A 96 -2.44 -5.36 -18.07
CA ARG A 96 -1.84 -4.24 -18.82
C ARG A 96 -2.17 -2.91 -18.16
N GLU A 97 -3.43 -2.67 -17.79
CA GLU A 97 -3.82 -1.44 -17.08
C GLU A 97 -3.09 -1.27 -15.75
N ALA A 98 -3.02 -2.34 -14.93
CA ALA A 98 -2.30 -2.33 -13.67
C ALA A 98 -0.81 -2.02 -13.86
N ARG A 99 -0.15 -2.61 -14.87
CA ARG A 99 1.25 -2.32 -15.20
C ARG A 99 1.45 -0.90 -15.72
N ASN A 100 0.53 -0.40 -16.52
CA ASN A 100 0.57 0.96 -17.06
C ASN A 100 0.40 2.04 -15.99
N SER A 101 -0.10 1.69 -14.80
CA SER A 101 -0.17 2.62 -13.67
C SER A 101 1.20 3.01 -13.10
N GLY A 102 2.26 2.26 -13.44
CA GLY A 102 3.61 2.44 -12.87
C GLY A 102 3.73 2.01 -11.41
N VAL A 103 2.68 1.42 -10.83
CA VAL A 103 2.69 0.89 -9.46
C VAL A 103 3.15 -0.58 -9.48
N PRO A 104 4.08 -0.99 -8.59
CA PRO A 104 4.43 -2.39 -8.41
C PRO A 104 3.20 -3.27 -8.17
N LEU A 105 3.17 -4.45 -8.79
CA LEU A 105 2.03 -5.35 -8.79
C LEU A 105 2.44 -6.75 -8.31
N LEU A 106 1.67 -7.31 -7.37
CA LEU A 106 1.74 -8.73 -6.99
C LEU A 106 0.45 -9.45 -7.40
N HIS A 107 0.60 -10.69 -7.86
CA HIS A 107 -0.52 -11.56 -8.19
C HIS A 107 -0.93 -12.40 -6.96
N LYS A 108 -2.24 -12.49 -6.69
CA LYS A 108 -2.79 -13.45 -5.72
C LYS A 108 -2.63 -14.88 -6.30
N PRO A 109 -2.30 -15.89 -5.47
CA PRO A 109 -2.03 -15.79 -4.04
C PRO A 109 -0.65 -15.18 -3.75
N VAL A 110 -0.59 -14.23 -2.82
CA VAL A 110 0.67 -13.61 -2.39
C VAL A 110 1.21 -14.37 -1.18
N ALA A 111 2.40 -14.94 -1.31
CA ALA A 111 3.06 -15.60 -0.18
C ALA A 111 3.51 -14.55 0.86
N PRO A 112 3.33 -14.79 2.17
CA PRO A 112 3.76 -13.84 3.21
C PRO A 112 5.23 -13.42 3.11
N ALA A 113 6.13 -14.35 2.78
CA ALA A 113 7.56 -14.04 2.61
C ALA A 113 7.83 -13.10 1.41
N GLN A 114 7.05 -13.23 0.33
CA GLN A 114 7.16 -12.34 -0.83
C GLN A 114 6.67 -10.93 -0.47
N LEU A 115 5.52 -10.83 0.19
CA LEU A 115 4.98 -9.56 0.65
C LEU A 115 5.95 -8.88 1.62
N TYR A 116 6.45 -9.60 2.62
CA TYR A 116 7.39 -9.07 3.59
C TYR A 116 8.64 -8.48 2.92
N ARG A 117 9.22 -9.17 1.94
CA ARG A 117 10.41 -8.68 1.21
C ARG A 117 10.12 -7.36 0.51
N VAL A 118 9.02 -7.27 -0.24
CA VAL A 118 8.63 -6.03 -0.92
C VAL A 118 8.44 -4.88 0.07
N LEU A 119 7.77 -5.13 1.20
CA LEU A 119 7.54 -4.11 2.21
C LEU A 119 8.83 -3.71 2.95
N ALA A 120 9.74 -4.66 3.17
CA ALA A 120 11.05 -4.39 3.77
C ALA A 120 11.92 -3.51 2.86
N ASP A 121 11.89 -3.75 1.54
CA ASP A 121 12.60 -2.92 0.57
C ASP A 121 12.04 -1.49 0.56
N ILE A 122 10.71 -1.34 0.62
CA ILE A 122 10.04 -0.02 0.71
C ILE A 122 10.40 0.68 2.02
N ALA A 123 10.37 -0.02 3.15
CA ALA A 123 10.73 0.54 4.45
C ALA A 123 12.18 1.04 4.47
N ALA A 124 13.11 0.27 3.91
CA ALA A 124 14.52 0.67 3.82
C ALA A 124 14.72 1.90 2.91
N ALA A 125 14.00 2.00 1.79
CA ALA A 125 14.05 3.17 0.92
C ALA A 125 13.51 4.43 1.61
N LEU A 126 12.41 4.30 2.36
CA LEU A 126 11.89 5.40 3.17
C LEU A 126 12.92 5.82 4.24
N ASP A 127 13.48 4.89 5.01
CA ASP A 127 14.50 5.19 6.02
C ASP A 127 15.68 5.99 5.43
N ALA A 128 16.13 5.64 4.22
CA ALA A 128 17.20 6.34 3.51
C ALA A 128 16.79 7.75 3.05
N ASP A 129 15.62 7.91 2.44
CA ASP A 129 15.10 9.23 2.02
C ASP A 129 14.97 10.18 3.21
N TRP A 130 14.51 9.69 4.37
CA TRP A 130 14.42 10.49 5.59
C TRP A 130 15.79 10.91 6.11
N ALA A 131 16.80 10.03 6.04
CA ALA A 131 18.16 10.35 6.46
C ALA A 131 18.78 11.43 5.55
N GLU A 132 18.70 11.28 4.24
CA GLU A 132 19.28 12.23 3.27
C GLU A 132 18.66 13.63 3.41
N ASN A 133 17.34 13.72 3.59
CA ASN A 133 16.65 15.00 3.68
C ASN A 133 16.78 15.71 5.04
N ASN A 134 17.17 14.99 6.11
CA ASN A 134 17.30 15.56 7.47
C ASN A 134 18.75 15.61 7.99
N SER A 135 19.74 15.19 7.19
CA SER A 135 21.17 15.26 7.57
C SER A 135 21.75 16.68 7.59
N GLY A 136 20.99 17.70 7.19
CA GLY A 136 21.41 19.11 7.15
C GLY A 136 20.97 19.97 8.35
N GLU A 137 20.12 19.46 9.24
CA GLU A 137 19.71 20.17 10.47
C GLU A 137 20.55 19.70 11.67
N ASN A 138 21.82 20.12 11.69
CA ASN A 138 22.63 20.19 12.90
C ASN A 138 23.73 21.24 12.70
N VAL A 139 23.41 22.48 13.06
CA VAL A 139 24.36 23.50 13.56
C VAL A 139 23.75 24.10 14.81
#